data_AF-A0A6P0TPF5-F1
#
_entry.id   AF-A0A6P0TPF5-F1
#
_cell.length_a   1.000
_cell.length_b   1.000
_cell.length_c   1.000
_cell.angle_alpha   90.00
_cell.angle_beta   90.00
_cell.angle_gamma   90.00
#
_symmetry.space_group_name_H-M   'P 1'
#
loop_
_entity.id
_entity.type
_entity.pdbx_description
1 polymer ?
#
loop_
_entity_poly.entity_id
_entity_poly.type
_entity_poly.pdbx_seq_one_letter_code
_entity_poly.pdbx_strand_id
1 'polypeptide(L)'
;SVSFACEADALHAAERLSQQWAWHRLDSLVVAERKHYAKPGKPKADTPPSHISYHLTAEIVPDAEAVSRRERRAGRFILATNRVVRKLSRVPTAWALYLNFRTGLMIGPLRPSVPPKP
;
A
#
# COMPACT_ATOMS: atom_id res chain seq x y z
N SER A 1 -15.11 -5.60 -13.87
CA SER A 1 -15.95 -6.04 -12.73
C SER A 1 -16.07 -7.54 -12.76
N VAL A 2 -15.66 -8.23 -11.69
CA VAL A 2 -15.85 -9.69 -11.57
C VAL A 2 -17.36 -9.98 -11.45
N SER A 3 -17.81 -11.07 -12.07
CA SER A 3 -19.19 -11.56 -12.01
C SER A 3 -19.20 -12.98 -11.46
N PHE A 4 -20.15 -13.26 -10.57
CA PHE A 4 -20.35 -14.57 -9.96
C PHE A 4 -21.67 -15.19 -10.44
N ALA A 5 -21.72 -16.53 -10.45
CA ALA A 5 -22.92 -17.28 -10.82
C ALA A 5 -23.96 -17.30 -9.69
N CYS A 6 -23.51 -17.17 -8.43
CA CYS A 6 -24.35 -17.16 -7.25
C CYS A 6 -23.93 -16.03 -6.29
N GLU A 7 -24.87 -15.56 -5.47
CA GLU A 7 -24.61 -14.64 -4.36
C GLU A 7 -23.64 -15.25 -3.35
N ALA A 8 -23.84 -16.51 -2.98
CA ALA A 8 -22.97 -17.20 -2.02
C ALA A 8 -21.51 -17.27 -2.47
N ASP A 9 -21.28 -17.48 -3.77
CA ASP A 9 -19.94 -17.48 -4.36
C ASP A 9 -19.28 -16.09 -4.26
N ALA A 10 -20.08 -15.03 -4.47
CA ALA A 10 -19.60 -13.66 -4.33
C ALA A 10 -19.19 -13.38 -2.89
N LEU A 11 -20.02 -13.77 -1.91
CA LEU A 11 -19.73 -13.59 -0.49
C LEU A 11 -18.48 -14.38 -0.05
N HIS A 12 -18.37 -15.65 -0.44
CA HIS A 12 -17.18 -16.45 -0.13
C HIS A 12 -15.91 -15.89 -0.77
N ALA A 13 -15.99 -15.35 -1.99
CA ALA A 13 -14.86 -14.68 -2.61
C ALA A 13 -14.43 -13.44 -1.82
N ALA A 14 -15.37 -12.65 -1.29
CA ALA A 14 -15.08 -11.50 -0.44
C ALA A 14 -14.46 -11.90 0.90
N GLU A 15 -14.97 -12.95 1.56
CA GLU A 15 -14.40 -13.46 2.80
C GLU A 15 -12.95 -13.91 2.59
N ARG A 16 -12.70 -14.70 1.54
CA ARG A 16 -11.35 -15.15 1.20
C ARG A 16 -10.42 -13.98 0.92
N LEU A 17 -10.89 -12.97 0.22
CA LEU A 17 -10.12 -11.76 -0.07
C LEU A 17 -9.79 -10.99 1.22
N SER A 18 -10.76 -10.85 2.13
CA SER A 18 -10.56 -10.19 3.42
C SER A 18 -9.52 -10.90 4.28
N GLN A 19 -9.42 -12.23 4.20
CA GLN A 19 -8.42 -13.01 4.95
C GLN A 19 -6.99 -12.84 4.41
N GLN A 20 -6.82 -12.40 3.16
CA GLN A 20 -5.48 -12.19 2.58
C GLN A 20 -4.79 -10.93 3.09
N TRP A 21 -5.53 -9.99 3.68
CA TRP A 21 -4.99 -8.71 4.13
C TRP A 21 -4.85 -8.66 5.64
N ALA A 22 -3.64 -8.33 6.10
CA ALA A 22 -3.35 -8.21 7.54
C ALA A 22 -3.76 -6.86 8.15
N TRP A 23 -3.96 -5.83 7.32
CA TRP A 23 -4.12 -4.44 7.76
C TRP A 23 -5.35 -3.74 7.16
N HIS A 24 -6.12 -4.44 6.33
CA HIS A 24 -7.27 -3.90 5.63
C HIS A 24 -8.43 -4.85 5.78
N ARG A 25 -9.63 -4.29 5.85
CA ARG A 25 -10.90 -5.02 5.86
C ARG A 25 -11.79 -4.52 4.74
N LEU A 26 -12.72 -5.37 4.33
CA LEU A 26 -13.81 -4.95 3.47
C LEU A 26 -14.91 -4.31 4.32
N ASP A 27 -15.38 -3.14 3.91
CA ASP A 27 -16.50 -2.41 4.51
C ASP A 27 -17.56 -2.14 3.43
N SER A 28 -18.80 -1.85 3.85
CA SER A 28 -19.93 -1.59 2.95
C SER A 28 -20.08 -2.62 1.83
N LEU A 29 -20.02 -3.91 2.18
CA LEU A 29 -20.15 -5.00 1.23
C LEU A 29 -21.58 -5.06 0.66
N VAL A 30 -21.71 -4.91 -0.66
CA VAL A 30 -22.97 -4.96 -1.38
C VAL A 30 -22.87 -5.96 -2.53
N VAL A 31 -23.81 -6.91 -2.56
CA VAL A 31 -24.00 -7.80 -3.72
C VAL A 31 -25.17 -7.27 -4.54
N ALA A 32 -24.90 -6.93 -5.80
CA ALA A 32 -25.89 -6.43 -6.74
C ALA A 32 -26.19 -7.48 -7.81
N GLU A 33 -27.47 -7.80 -7.97
CA GLU A 33 -27.96 -8.63 -9.06
C GLU A 33 -28.02 -7.83 -10.36
N ARG A 34 -27.50 -8.40 -11.44
CA ARG A 34 -27.66 -7.89 -12.80
C ARG A 34 -28.39 -8.91 -13.66
N LYS A 35 -29.58 -8.50 -14.10
CA LYS A 35 -30.42 -9.25 -15.03
C LYS A 35 -29.95 -8.97 -16.46
N HIS A 36 -29.60 -10.01 -17.19
CA HIS A 36 -29.24 -9.94 -18.61
C HIS A 36 -30.44 -10.38 -19.44
N TYR A 37 -30.66 -9.71 -20.57
CA TYR A 37 -31.74 -10.02 -21.50
C TYR A 37 -31.16 -10.30 -22.88
N ALA A 38 -31.64 -11.36 -23.53
CA ALA A 38 -31.10 -11.83 -24.81
C ALA A 38 -31.36 -10.88 -25.99
N LYS A 39 -32.35 -9.99 -25.90
CA LYS A 39 -32.73 -9.06 -26.98
C LYS A 39 -32.25 -7.64 -26.67
N PRO A 40 -31.61 -6.95 -27.64
CA PRO A 40 -31.30 -5.53 -27.50
C PRO A 40 -32.60 -4.70 -27.48
N GLY A 41 -32.71 -3.78 -26.52
CA GLY A 41 -33.88 -2.93 -26.33
C GLY A 41 -34.42 -2.96 -24.89
N LYS A 42 -35.36 -2.07 -24.58
CA LYS A 42 -36.03 -2.06 -23.26
C LYS A 42 -36.88 -3.33 -23.14
N PRO A 43 -36.61 -4.23 -22.19
CA PRO A 43 -37.40 -5.45 -22.03
C PRO A 43 -38.85 -5.09 -21.69
N LYS A 44 -39.81 -5.85 -22.24
CA LYS A 44 -41.21 -5.79 -21.78
C LYS A 44 -41.25 -6.24 -20.31
N ALA A 45 -42.14 -5.65 -19.52
CA ALA A 45 -42.21 -5.84 -18.06
C ALA A 45 -42.22 -7.32 -17.62
N ASP A 46 -42.81 -8.22 -18.42
CA ASP A 46 -42.94 -9.65 -18.15
C ASP A 46 -41.90 -10.55 -18.84
N THR A 47 -40.84 -10.00 -19.44
CA THR A 47 -39.84 -10.86 -20.09
C THR A 47 -38.92 -11.47 -19.03
N PRO A 48 -38.86 -12.81 -18.87
CA PRO A 48 -37.93 -13.42 -17.95
C PRO A 48 -36.48 -13.10 -18.39
N PRO A 49 -35.58 -12.76 -17.45
CA PRO A 49 -34.19 -12.53 -17.76
C PRO A 49 -33.54 -13.82 -18.29
N SER A 50 -32.66 -13.70 -19.28
CA SER A 50 -31.96 -14.86 -19.87
C SER A 50 -30.92 -15.45 -18.91
N HIS A 51 -30.32 -14.61 -18.07
CA HIS A 51 -29.39 -15.02 -17.03
C HIS A 51 -29.26 -13.91 -15.97
N ILE A 52 -28.93 -14.29 -14.73
CA ILE A 52 -28.68 -13.37 -13.61
C ILE A 52 -27.21 -13.52 -13.21
N SER A 53 -26.47 -12.41 -13.19
CA SER A 53 -25.10 -12.38 -12.68
C SER A 53 -25.02 -11.56 -11.41
N TYR A 54 -24.21 -12.00 -10.46
CA TYR A 54 -24.00 -11.30 -9.20
C TYR A 54 -22.69 -10.51 -9.25
N HIS A 55 -22.73 -9.26 -8.83
CA HIS A 55 -21.56 -8.40 -8.74
C HIS A 55 -21.33 -7.95 -7.31
N LEU A 56 -20.09 -8.03 -6.85
CA LEU A 56 -19.70 -7.58 -5.53
C LEU A 56 -19.07 -6.19 -5.61
N THR A 57 -19.54 -5.29 -4.77
CA THR A 57 -18.95 -3.97 -4.54
C THR A 57 -18.65 -3.85 -3.06
N ALA A 58 -17.45 -3.42 -2.72
CA ALA A 58 -17.04 -3.21 -1.33
C ALA A 58 -15.97 -2.12 -1.29
N GLU A 59 -15.88 -1.44 -0.16
CA GLU A 59 -14.82 -0.48 0.11
C GLU A 59 -13.69 -1.18 0.87
N ILE A 60 -12.44 -0.90 0.50
CA ILE A 60 -11.28 -1.42 1.22
C ILE A 60 -10.84 -0.34 2.20
N VAL A 61 -11.00 -0.61 3.49
CA VAL A 61 -10.64 0.35 4.56
C VAL A 61 -9.54 -0.24 5.46
N PRO A 62 -8.68 0.61 6.05
CA PRO A 62 -7.70 0.15 7.03
C PRO A 62 -8.39 -0.47 8.27
N ASP A 63 -7.86 -1.60 8.76
CA ASP A 63 -8.22 -2.13 10.07
C ASP A 63 -7.45 -1.34 11.15
N ALA A 64 -8.11 -0.29 11.65
CA ALA A 64 -7.56 0.58 12.68
C ALA A 64 -7.14 -0.18 13.95
N GLU A 65 -7.78 -1.31 14.26
CA GLU A 65 -7.44 -2.10 15.45
C GLU A 65 -6.14 -2.87 15.23
N ALA A 66 -6.00 -3.53 14.07
CA ALA A 66 -4.76 -4.20 13.68
C ALA A 66 -3.58 -3.21 13.66
N VAL A 67 -3.78 -2.05 13.03
CA VAL A 67 -2.78 -0.98 12.96
C VAL A 67 -2.41 -0.50 14.37
N SER A 68 -3.38 -0.16 15.21
CA SER A 68 -3.10 0.34 16.56
C SER A 68 -2.37 -0.69 17.44
N ARG A 69 -2.75 -1.97 17.36
CA ARG A 69 -2.03 -3.06 18.06
C ARG A 69 -0.56 -3.13 17.62
N ARG A 70 -0.30 -2.94 16.32
CA ARG A 70 1.06 -2.97 15.78
C ARG A 70 1.86 -1.75 16.22
N GLU A 71 1.28 -0.56 16.16
CA GLU A 71 1.90 0.69 16.62
C GLU A 71 2.27 0.63 18.10
N ARG A 72 1.39 0.10 18.95
CA ARG A 72 1.67 -0.11 20.38
C ARG A 72 2.84 -1.08 20.60
N ARG A 73 2.96 -2.12 19.77
CA ARG A 73 4.05 -3.11 19.84
C ARG A 73 5.36 -2.60 19.24
N ALA A 74 5.31 -1.68 18.27
CA ALA A 74 6.48 -1.11 17.61
C ALA A 74 7.17 -0.03 18.47
N GLY A 75 7.19 -0.22 19.79
CA GLY A 75 7.65 0.73 20.81
C GLY A 75 8.86 1.58 20.39
N ARG A 76 8.76 2.88 20.65
CA ARG A 76 9.82 3.87 20.40
C ARG A 76 11.09 3.47 21.14
N PHE A 77 12.14 3.12 20.40
CA PHE A 77 13.48 2.94 20.96
C PHE A 77 14.15 4.30 21.09
N ILE A 78 14.49 4.72 22.32
CA ILE A 78 15.47 5.80 22.51
C ILE A 78 16.85 5.16 22.43
N LEU A 79 17.51 5.35 21.29
CA LEU A 79 18.90 4.97 21.11
C LEU A 79 19.80 6.00 21.81
N ALA A 80 19.94 5.86 23.12
CA ALA A 80 20.94 6.61 23.89
C ALA A 80 22.32 5.96 23.65
N THR A 81 23.07 6.43 22.65
CA THR A 81 24.46 6.03 22.49
C THR A 81 25.31 6.78 23.52
N ASN A 82 25.70 6.12 24.62
CA ASN A 82 26.77 6.61 25.50
C ASN A 82 28.13 6.30 24.86
N ARG A 83 28.32 6.74 23.61
CA ARG A 83 29.62 6.65 22.95
C ARG A 83 30.21 8.04 22.98
N VAL A 84 31.11 8.27 23.93
CA VAL A 84 32.07 9.37 23.82
C VAL A 84 32.87 9.08 22.57
N VAL A 85 32.59 9.81 21.48
CA VAL A 85 33.49 9.83 20.32
C VAL A 85 34.74 10.56 20.79
N ARG A 86 35.67 9.80 21.39
CA ARG A 86 37.05 10.26 21.52
C ARG A 86 37.57 10.38 20.11
N LYS A 87 37.57 11.59 19.55
CA LYS A 87 38.23 11.90 18.29
C LYS A 87 39.70 11.56 18.46
N LEU A 88 40.10 10.36 18.03
CA LEU A 88 41.50 10.06 17.83
C LEU A 88 41.85 10.67 16.46
N SER A 89 42.39 11.88 16.50
CA SER A 89 43.07 12.47 15.36
C SER A 89 44.28 11.61 15.02
N ARG A 90 44.17 10.82 13.95
CA ARG A 90 45.28 10.51 13.04
C ARG A 90 44.71 9.81 11.82
N VAL A 91 44.53 10.58 10.75
CA VAL A 91 44.42 10.05 9.39
C VAL A 91 45.81 9.59 8.98
N PRO A 92 45.94 8.38 8.43
CA PRO A 92 46.77 8.23 7.25
C PRO A 92 45.87 8.03 6.03
N THR A 93 46.02 8.97 5.10
CA THR A 93 45.57 8.92 3.72
C THR A 93 45.97 7.60 3.05
N ALA A 94 45.01 6.69 2.81
CA ALA A 94 44.96 5.84 1.62
C ALA A 94 43.68 4.97 1.59
N TRP A 95 42.79 5.31 0.64
CA TRP A 95 41.95 4.39 -0.15
C TRP A 95 41.02 3.38 0.55
N ALA A 96 39.72 3.70 0.57
CA ALA A 96 38.62 2.80 0.14
C ALA A 96 37.32 3.62 0.07
N LEU A 97 36.98 4.15 -1.12
CA LEU A 97 36.09 3.54 -2.12
C LEU A 97 34.59 3.72 -1.81
N TYR A 98 34.10 4.85 -2.33
CA TYR A 98 32.85 5.06 -3.08
C TYR A 98 31.75 3.98 -3.03
N LEU A 99 30.54 4.40 -2.63
CA LEU A 99 29.32 4.12 -3.39
C LEU A 99 28.27 5.20 -3.12
N ASN A 100 28.12 6.08 -4.10
CA ASN A 100 27.05 7.07 -4.22
C ASN A 100 25.88 6.49 -5.04
N PHE A 101 24.79 7.28 -5.06
CA PHE A 101 23.53 7.21 -5.84
C PHE A 101 22.38 6.39 -5.22
N ARG A 102 21.16 6.92 -5.05
CA ARG A 102 20.51 8.15 -5.55
C ARG A 102 19.21 8.34 -4.75
N THR A 103 18.88 9.52 -4.26
CA THR A 103 17.83 10.44 -4.77
C THR A 103 17.68 11.55 -3.72
N GLY A 104 17.50 12.84 -3.99
CA GLY A 104 17.66 13.66 -5.18
C GLY A 104 17.55 15.10 -4.68
N LEU A 105 18.53 15.95 -4.95
CA LEU A 105 18.35 17.40 -4.90
C LEU A 105 19.41 18.06 -5.78
N MET A 106 18.93 18.92 -6.67
CA MET A 106 19.69 19.68 -7.65
C MET A 106 20.71 20.60 -6.97
N ILE A 107 21.98 20.54 -7.37
CA ILE A 107 23.02 21.48 -6.92
C ILE A 107 23.59 22.17 -8.18
N GLY A 108 23.37 23.48 -8.29
CA GLY A 108 24.09 24.34 -9.23
C GLY A 108 25.57 24.48 -8.83
N PRO A 109 26.46 24.93 -9.73
CA PRO A 109 27.90 24.87 -9.48
C PRO A 109 28.32 25.93 -8.44
N LEU A 110 28.61 25.50 -7.21
CA LEU A 110 29.40 26.30 -6.28
C LEU A 110 30.87 26.15 -6.67
N ARG A 111 31.45 27.24 -7.19
CA ARG A 111 32.89 27.35 -7.45
C ARG A 111 33.69 27.04 -6.17
N PRO A 112 34.83 26.35 -6.26
CA PRO A 112 35.66 26.12 -5.09
C PRO A 112 36.28 27.44 -4.62
N SER A 113 35.96 27.85 -3.39
CA SER A 113 36.67 28.92 -2.69
C SER A 113 38.05 28.40 -2.27
N VAL A 114 39.10 29.01 -2.82
CA VAL A 114 40.50 28.73 -2.48
C VAL A 114 40.75 29.11 -1.02
N PRO A 115 41.33 28.22 -0.18
CA PRO A 115 41.67 28.58 1.19
C PRO A 115 42.87 29.53 1.22
N PRO A 116 42.93 30.51 2.16
CA PRO A 116 44.08 31.40 2.28
C PRO A 116 45.29 30.61 2.78
N LYS A 117 46.46 30.88 2.18
CA LYS A 117 47.75 30.42 2.70
C LYS A 117 48.14 31.23 3.95
N PRO A 118 48.92 30.65 4.87
CA PRO A 118 49.53 31.38 5.97
C PRO A 118 50.54 32.42 5.46
#